data_AF-A0A5U7RUP0-F1
#
_entry.id   AF-A0A5U7RUP0-F1
#
_cell.length_a   1.000
_cell.length_b   1.000
_cell.length_c   1.000
_cell.angle_alpha   90.00
_cell.angle_beta   90.00
_cell.angle_gamma   90.00
#
_symmetry.space_group_name_H-M   'P 1'
#
loop_
_entity.id
_entity.type
_entity.pdbx_description
1 polymer ?
#
loop_
_entity_poly.entity_id
_entity_poly.type
_entity_poly.pdbx_seq_one_letter_code
_entity_poly.pdbx_strand_id
1 'polypeptide(L)'
;MLESIDFLKVLIFALLGGYASFLANKAIAVYHDGLRPIMPEFMSGNMSRKELAGVSFAISIGFITGFALPISIASGIIVIHIILLAADFIGVSIGNSKLSVAVGTVYGGIITLVLDVVIKSFQYLPVNFLDALSAVGMPVIYAFVAFPAISVGYQFSVRKGIFTLLASLAGQIAIEAINPVIIAGKEVSLSPQGIALLVGMTFLLVYSARDKSVGINIENSVFEENINRIKGNAKYLLPMGALLAVAANYHWIAGEPIAGALLGEGKVMSAAIVAIVQALAFMPLIVTTSMISGVYGTNGWCDWLLGAGYLAPNPVVAAGAGAVLMGVEIKSLSHIGKALHRFPALKESGDNIRTAMTGILEIALLVGGINAANDIWEGVGMFTVVALYILNEIAGRPVMKMAAAPLGAIVVGIAANIAAILGLIQVAS
;
A
#
# COMPACT_ATOMS: atom_id res chain seq x y z
N MET A 1 -0.52 -20.24 -27.28
CA MET A 1 -0.75 -19.07 -28.15
C MET A 1 -0.80 -17.87 -27.23
N LEU A 2 0.26 -17.04 -27.17
CA LEU A 2 0.27 -15.84 -26.34
C LEU A 2 -0.88 -14.93 -26.81
N GLU A 3 -1.87 -14.69 -25.95
CA GLU A 3 -2.74 -13.53 -26.11
C GLU A 3 -1.88 -12.29 -26.36
N SER A 4 -2.39 -11.34 -27.14
CA SER A 4 -1.71 -10.10 -27.47
C SER A 4 -1.18 -9.45 -26.19
N ILE A 5 0.14 -9.40 -26.04
CA ILE A 5 0.80 -8.64 -24.97
C ILE A 5 0.18 -7.25 -24.98
N ASP A 6 -0.33 -6.81 -23.82
CA ASP A 6 -0.79 -5.43 -23.67
C ASP A 6 0.45 -4.52 -23.62
N PHE A 7 0.92 -4.14 -24.80
CA PHE A 7 2.08 -3.28 -24.97
C PHE A 7 1.89 -1.93 -24.27
N LEU A 8 0.65 -1.45 -24.13
CA LEU A 8 0.36 -0.21 -23.44
C LEU A 8 0.54 -0.36 -21.92
N LYS A 9 0.05 -1.45 -21.34
CA LYS A 9 0.31 -1.82 -19.92
C LYS A 9 1.80 -1.93 -19.65
N VAL A 10 2.54 -2.69 -20.47
CA VAL A 10 4.01 -2.85 -20.34
C VAL A 10 4.71 -1.48 -20.41
N LEU A 11 4.34 -0.65 -21.38
CA LEU A 11 4.95 0.67 -21.56
C LEU A 11 4.69 1.60 -20.36
N ILE A 12 3.45 1.67 -19.87
CA ILE A 12 3.09 2.51 -18.73
C ILE A 12 3.83 2.08 -17.47
N PHE A 13 3.91 0.77 -17.20
CA PHE A 13 4.64 0.27 -16.04
C PHE A 13 6.16 0.41 -16.17
N ALA A 14 6.71 0.28 -17.39
CA ALA A 14 8.10 0.58 -17.66
C ALA A 14 8.42 2.06 -17.38
N LEU A 15 7.55 2.99 -17.81
CA LEU A 15 7.69 4.41 -17.49
C LEU A 15 7.59 4.66 -15.98
N LEU A 16 6.63 4.04 -15.29
CA LEU A 16 6.49 4.14 -13.82
C LEU A 16 7.74 3.67 -13.09
N GLY A 17 8.24 2.46 -13.40
CA GLY A 17 9.42 1.90 -12.76
C GLY A 17 10.68 2.73 -13.01
N GLY A 18 10.90 3.13 -14.28
CA GLY A 18 12.05 3.96 -14.65
C GLY A 18 12.02 5.34 -14.00
N TYR A 19 10.85 5.99 -13.98
CA TYR A 19 10.70 7.33 -13.42
C TYR A 19 10.76 7.32 -11.89
N ALA A 20 10.15 6.34 -11.23
CA ALA A 20 10.27 6.17 -9.78
C ALA A 20 11.74 5.91 -9.37
N SER A 21 12.47 5.06 -10.11
CA SER A 21 13.90 4.84 -9.85
C SER A 21 14.74 6.10 -10.08
N PHE A 22 14.40 6.94 -11.07
CA PHE A 22 15.02 8.26 -11.22
C PHE A 22 14.83 9.14 -9.98
N LEU A 23 13.60 9.24 -9.48
CA LEU A 23 13.26 10.08 -8.32
C LEU A 23 14.01 9.61 -7.06
N ALA A 24 14.03 8.30 -6.81
CA ALA A 24 14.75 7.71 -5.69
C ALA A 24 16.27 7.88 -5.83
N ASN A 25 16.82 7.67 -7.03
CA ASN A 25 18.25 7.83 -7.30
C ASN A 25 18.77 9.25 -7.03
N LYS A 26 17.95 10.25 -7.34
CA LYS A 26 18.24 11.67 -7.12
C LYS A 26 17.85 12.17 -5.74
N ALA A 27 17.35 11.30 -4.85
CA ALA A 27 16.81 11.69 -3.54
C ALA A 27 15.80 12.85 -3.66
N ILE A 28 14.91 12.75 -4.66
CA ILE A 28 13.80 13.69 -4.89
C ILE A 28 12.55 13.15 -4.18
N ALA A 29 12.24 11.87 -4.42
CA ALA A 29 11.15 11.18 -3.77
C ALA A 29 11.49 9.70 -3.57
N VAL A 30 10.95 9.12 -2.50
CA VAL A 30 10.91 7.68 -2.27
C VAL A 30 9.51 7.31 -1.80
N TYR A 31 9.06 6.12 -2.15
CA TYR A 31 7.74 5.63 -1.76
C TYR A 31 7.74 5.15 -0.31
N HIS A 32 8.76 4.38 0.10
CA HIS A 32 8.76 3.75 1.41
C HIS A 32 8.87 4.79 2.55
N ASP A 33 7.85 4.87 3.40
CA ASP A 33 7.79 5.82 4.51
C ASP A 33 8.95 5.67 5.50
N GLY A 34 9.33 4.42 5.82
CA GLY A 34 10.52 4.12 6.62
C GLY A 34 11.87 4.49 5.98
N LEU A 35 11.94 4.68 4.67
CA LEU A 35 13.17 5.10 3.98
C LEU A 35 13.36 6.61 4.05
N ARG A 36 12.27 7.41 3.95
CA ARG A 36 12.34 8.89 3.96
C ARG A 36 13.14 9.45 5.13
N PRO A 37 12.91 9.06 6.41
CA PRO A 37 13.68 9.56 7.55
C PRO A 37 15.18 9.23 7.52
N ILE A 38 15.59 8.23 6.74
CA ILE A 38 16.98 7.75 6.65
C ILE A 38 17.74 8.47 5.52
N MET A 39 17.02 8.98 4.52
CA MET A 39 17.61 9.71 3.39
C MET A 39 18.56 10.85 3.80
N PRO A 40 18.32 11.64 4.86
CA PRO A 40 19.24 12.68 5.31
C PRO A 40 20.66 12.17 5.59
N GLU A 41 20.81 11.02 6.23
CA GLU A 41 22.14 10.43 6.52
C GLU A 41 22.91 10.10 5.24
N PHE A 42 22.20 9.66 4.19
CA PHE A 42 22.82 9.44 2.90
C PHE A 42 23.18 10.76 2.20
N MET A 43 22.31 11.77 2.29
CA MET A 43 22.52 13.06 1.63
C MET A 43 23.59 13.92 2.32
N SER A 44 23.77 13.77 3.63
CA SER A 44 24.86 14.40 4.39
C SER A 44 26.21 13.69 4.21
N GLY A 45 26.22 12.49 3.61
CA GLY A 45 27.42 11.68 3.41
C GLY A 45 27.80 10.79 4.60
N ASN A 46 26.96 10.73 5.64
CA ASN A 46 27.18 9.89 6.83
C ASN A 46 26.87 8.41 6.57
N MET A 47 26.07 8.11 5.55
CA MET A 47 25.68 6.76 5.15
C MET A 47 26.12 6.48 3.72
N SER A 48 26.73 5.33 3.50
CA SER A 48 27.10 4.88 2.16
C SER A 48 25.86 4.41 1.37
N ARG A 49 25.96 4.46 0.04
CA ARG A 49 24.91 3.95 -0.85
C ARG A 49 24.59 2.47 -0.60
N LYS A 50 25.60 1.67 -0.28
CA LYS A 50 25.47 0.23 -0.01
C LYS A 50 24.65 -0.03 1.27
N GLU A 51 24.88 0.77 2.31
CA GLU A 51 24.11 0.69 3.55
C GLU A 51 22.65 1.09 3.30
N LEU A 52 22.43 2.22 2.61
CA LEU A 52 21.08 2.67 2.25
C LEU A 52 20.32 1.61 1.42
N ALA A 53 20.99 0.96 0.48
CA ALA A 53 20.44 -0.13 -0.32
C ALA A 53 20.03 -1.33 0.54
N GLY A 54 20.88 -1.73 1.49
CA GLY A 54 20.57 -2.82 2.43
C GLY A 54 19.35 -2.52 3.29
N VAL A 55 19.25 -1.29 3.80
CA VAL A 55 18.09 -0.82 4.56
C VAL A 55 16.83 -0.82 3.70
N SER A 56 16.88 -0.21 2.50
CA SER A 56 15.76 -0.14 1.57
C SER A 56 15.24 -1.53 1.18
N PHE A 57 16.13 -2.49 0.92
CA PHE A 57 15.75 -3.87 0.62
C PHE A 57 15.05 -4.53 1.81
N ALA A 58 15.66 -4.45 3.00
CA ALA A 58 15.17 -5.13 4.20
C ALA A 58 13.76 -4.65 4.60
N ILE A 59 13.51 -3.35 4.54
CA ILE A 59 12.18 -2.81 4.88
C ILE A 59 11.15 -3.09 3.79
N SER A 60 11.55 -3.12 2.51
CA SER A 60 10.62 -3.26 1.37
C SER A 60 10.17 -4.68 1.10
N ILE A 61 11.06 -5.67 1.24
CA ILE A 61 10.82 -7.03 0.76
C ILE A 61 9.60 -7.67 1.43
N GLY A 62 9.34 -7.38 2.71
CA GLY A 62 8.17 -7.89 3.42
C GLY A 62 6.85 -7.31 2.95
N PHE A 63 6.79 -6.05 2.54
CA PHE A 63 5.56 -5.47 1.99
C PHE A 63 5.27 -6.09 0.61
N ILE A 64 6.31 -6.21 -0.23
CA ILE A 64 6.20 -6.82 -1.56
C ILE A 64 5.74 -8.28 -1.45
N THR A 65 6.48 -9.10 -0.70
CA THR A 65 6.20 -10.54 -0.60
C THR A 65 5.01 -10.85 0.30
N GLY A 66 4.73 -9.99 1.29
CA GLY A 66 3.77 -10.31 2.33
C GLY A 66 2.33 -10.03 2.00
N PHE A 67 2.06 -8.97 1.25
CA PHE A 67 0.70 -8.70 0.80
C PHE A 67 0.62 -8.26 -0.64
N ALA A 68 1.62 -7.52 -1.15
CA ALA A 68 1.46 -6.90 -2.45
C ALA A 68 1.40 -7.97 -3.55
N LEU A 69 2.33 -8.93 -3.52
CA LEU A 69 2.38 -10.03 -4.47
C LEU A 69 1.19 -10.99 -4.31
N PRO A 70 0.86 -11.52 -3.11
CA PRO A 70 -0.32 -12.37 -2.93
C PRO A 70 -1.61 -11.72 -3.44
N ILE A 71 -1.87 -10.46 -3.07
CA ILE A 71 -3.08 -9.75 -3.49
C ILE A 71 -3.04 -9.45 -4.99
N SER A 72 -1.88 -9.16 -5.57
CA SER A 72 -1.79 -8.91 -7.01
C SER A 72 -2.03 -10.16 -7.85
N ILE A 73 -1.53 -11.31 -7.39
CA ILE A 73 -1.80 -12.60 -8.03
C ILE A 73 -3.29 -12.90 -7.94
N ALA A 74 -3.89 -12.64 -6.79
CA ALA A 74 -5.27 -13.05 -6.55
C ALA A 74 -6.33 -12.11 -7.14
N SER A 75 -6.10 -10.80 -7.15
CA SER A 75 -6.99 -9.80 -7.75
C SER A 75 -6.74 -9.58 -9.24
N GLY A 76 -5.58 -9.99 -9.75
CA GLY A 76 -5.09 -9.63 -11.09
C GLY A 76 -4.66 -8.17 -11.23
N ILE A 77 -4.62 -7.41 -10.14
CA ILE A 77 -4.30 -5.98 -10.12
C ILE A 77 -2.99 -5.74 -9.40
N ILE A 78 -2.08 -4.98 -10.00
CA ILE A 78 -0.75 -4.76 -9.42
C ILE A 78 -0.86 -3.80 -8.24
N VAL A 79 -0.61 -4.29 -7.04
CA VAL A 79 -0.46 -3.44 -5.85
C VAL A 79 0.81 -2.59 -6.01
N ILE A 80 0.69 -1.27 -5.83
CA ILE A 80 1.71 -0.25 -6.12
C ILE A 80 3.06 -0.53 -5.48
N HIS A 81 3.03 -1.18 -4.32
CA HIS A 81 4.17 -1.64 -3.55
C HIS A 81 5.14 -2.49 -4.38
N ILE A 82 4.66 -3.33 -5.30
CA ILE A 82 5.50 -4.15 -6.17
C ILE A 82 6.42 -3.26 -7.03
N ILE A 83 5.89 -2.15 -7.54
CA ILE A 83 6.62 -1.26 -8.44
C ILE A 83 7.46 -0.26 -7.66
N LEU A 84 6.83 0.49 -6.76
CA LEU A 84 7.50 1.66 -6.17
C LEU A 84 8.54 1.29 -5.12
N LEU A 85 8.34 0.20 -4.36
CA LEU A 85 9.36 -0.25 -3.41
C LEU A 85 10.57 -0.87 -4.12
N ALA A 86 10.34 -1.63 -5.19
CA ALA A 86 11.43 -2.10 -6.03
C ALA A 86 12.16 -0.93 -6.70
N ALA A 87 11.43 0.09 -7.15
CA ALA A 87 12.01 1.28 -7.76
C ALA A 87 12.84 2.10 -6.76
N ASP A 88 12.40 2.21 -5.50
CA ASP A 88 13.18 2.82 -4.41
C ASP A 88 14.50 2.07 -4.24
N PHE A 89 14.44 0.74 -4.08
CA PHE A 89 15.63 -0.10 -3.94
C PHE A 89 16.59 0.04 -5.12
N ILE A 90 16.10 -0.06 -6.37
CA ILE A 90 16.89 0.12 -7.60
C ILE A 90 17.50 1.53 -7.66
N GLY A 91 16.69 2.53 -7.30
CA GLY A 91 17.05 3.94 -7.27
C GLY A 91 18.22 4.21 -6.33
N VAL A 92 18.10 3.75 -5.08
CA VAL A 92 19.13 3.96 -4.07
C VAL A 92 20.34 3.05 -4.29
N SER A 93 20.20 1.85 -4.87
CA SER A 93 21.31 0.91 -5.02
C SER A 93 22.33 1.29 -6.10
N ILE A 94 21.88 1.91 -7.19
CA ILE A 94 22.71 2.13 -8.38
C ILE A 94 23.24 3.57 -8.41
N GLY A 95 24.55 3.77 -8.33
CA GLY A 95 25.14 5.12 -8.36
C GLY A 95 24.94 5.88 -9.68
N ASN A 96 24.93 5.17 -10.81
CA ASN A 96 24.72 5.76 -12.13
C ASN A 96 23.22 5.94 -12.41
N SER A 97 22.78 7.20 -12.51
CA SER A 97 21.37 7.54 -12.73
C SER A 97 20.78 6.94 -14.01
N LYS A 98 21.52 6.92 -15.12
CA LYS A 98 21.03 6.34 -16.39
C LYS A 98 20.81 4.83 -16.26
N LEU A 99 21.75 4.15 -15.59
CA LEU A 99 21.64 2.71 -15.34
C LEU A 99 20.48 2.40 -14.39
N SER A 100 20.31 3.21 -13.32
CA SER A 100 19.20 3.07 -12.39
C SER A 100 17.84 3.18 -13.09
N VAL A 101 17.68 4.18 -13.97
CA VAL A 101 16.48 4.36 -14.79
C VAL A 101 16.29 3.18 -15.75
N ALA A 102 17.34 2.71 -16.41
CA ALA A 102 17.25 1.58 -17.33
C ALA A 102 16.77 0.31 -16.60
N VAL A 103 17.36 0.00 -15.44
CA VAL A 103 16.98 -1.15 -14.63
C VAL A 103 15.54 -1.00 -14.10
N GLY A 104 15.16 0.17 -13.61
CA GLY A 104 13.79 0.44 -13.17
C GLY A 104 12.77 0.32 -14.30
N THR A 105 13.13 0.76 -15.51
CA THR A 105 12.29 0.66 -16.71
C THR A 105 12.07 -0.79 -17.11
N VAL A 106 13.15 -1.57 -17.14
CA VAL A 106 13.10 -3.01 -17.46
C VAL A 106 12.29 -3.75 -16.40
N TYR A 107 12.52 -3.48 -15.11
CA TYR A 107 11.76 -4.09 -14.02
C TYR A 107 10.26 -3.80 -14.15
N GLY A 108 9.88 -2.53 -14.32
CA GLY A 108 8.49 -2.11 -14.46
C GLY A 108 7.78 -2.78 -15.63
N GLY A 109 8.43 -2.88 -16.80
CA GLY A 109 7.84 -3.58 -17.95
C GLY A 109 7.77 -5.10 -17.78
N ILE A 110 8.79 -5.72 -17.20
CA ILE A 110 8.85 -7.18 -17.06
C ILE A 110 7.85 -7.69 -16.02
N ILE A 111 7.66 -6.97 -14.90
CA ILE A 111 6.83 -7.47 -13.81
C ILE A 111 5.36 -7.63 -14.22
N THR A 112 4.85 -6.81 -15.15
CA THR A 112 3.50 -7.01 -15.70
C THR A 112 3.39 -8.33 -16.45
N LEU A 113 4.40 -8.65 -17.27
CA LEU A 113 4.45 -9.91 -18.02
C LEU A 113 4.62 -11.11 -17.08
N VAL A 114 5.48 -10.99 -16.07
CA VAL A 114 5.71 -12.05 -15.09
C VAL A 114 4.42 -12.35 -14.32
N LEU A 115 3.71 -11.33 -13.84
CA LEU A 115 2.45 -11.53 -13.13
C LEU A 115 1.39 -12.16 -14.04
N ASP A 116 1.23 -11.68 -15.28
CA ASP A 116 0.27 -12.24 -16.23
C ASP A 116 0.61 -13.72 -16.55
N VAL A 117 1.89 -14.06 -16.69
CA VAL A 117 2.35 -15.45 -16.89
C VAL A 117 2.10 -16.30 -15.65
N VAL A 118 2.39 -15.80 -14.45
CA VAL A 118 2.17 -16.53 -13.19
C VAL A 118 0.68 -16.84 -13.00
N ILE A 119 -0.19 -15.83 -13.16
CA ILE A 119 -1.64 -15.98 -13.02
C ILE A 119 -2.17 -17.00 -14.03
N LYS A 120 -1.79 -16.89 -15.31
CA LYS A 120 -2.20 -17.86 -16.34
C LYS A 120 -1.68 -19.27 -16.06
N SER A 121 -0.42 -19.39 -15.60
CA SER A 121 0.16 -20.70 -15.29
C SER A 121 -0.64 -21.41 -14.19
N PHE A 122 -1.14 -20.67 -13.21
CA PHE A 122 -1.98 -21.23 -12.14
C PHE A 122 -3.37 -21.68 -12.61
N GLN A 123 -3.90 -21.13 -13.72
CA GLN A 123 -5.15 -21.61 -14.32
C GLN A 123 -4.99 -22.96 -15.03
N TYR A 124 -3.78 -23.35 -15.43
CA TYR A 124 -3.50 -24.65 -16.05
C TYR A 124 -3.17 -25.75 -15.05
N LEU A 125 -3.06 -25.40 -13.76
CA LEU A 125 -2.77 -26.35 -12.71
C LEU A 125 -4.01 -27.22 -12.41
N PRO A 126 -3.84 -28.54 -12.13
CA PRO A 126 -4.93 -29.43 -11.77
C PRO A 126 -5.81 -28.90 -10.63
N VAL A 127 -5.19 -28.30 -9.61
CA VAL A 127 -5.87 -27.60 -8.52
C VAL A 127 -5.65 -26.11 -8.74
N ASN A 128 -6.67 -25.42 -9.25
CA ASN A 128 -6.66 -23.97 -9.31
C ASN A 128 -6.90 -23.41 -7.89
N PHE A 129 -5.85 -22.86 -7.29
CA PHE A 129 -5.91 -22.26 -5.95
C PHE A 129 -5.90 -20.73 -5.98
N LEU A 130 -6.07 -20.09 -7.14
CA LEU A 130 -6.12 -18.63 -7.23
C LEU A 130 -7.30 -18.05 -6.44
N ASP A 131 -8.47 -18.68 -6.56
CA ASP A 131 -9.67 -18.25 -5.86
C ASP A 131 -9.49 -18.38 -4.33
N ALA A 132 -8.92 -19.49 -3.88
CA ALA A 132 -8.56 -19.68 -2.48
C ALA A 132 -7.50 -18.66 -2.02
N LEU A 133 -6.50 -18.35 -2.84
CA LEU A 133 -5.49 -17.35 -2.53
C LEU A 133 -6.09 -15.92 -2.47
N SER A 134 -7.16 -15.66 -3.20
CA SER A 134 -7.89 -14.38 -3.12
C SER A 134 -8.57 -14.17 -1.78
N ALA A 135 -8.96 -15.26 -1.12
CA ALA A 135 -9.52 -15.21 0.23
C ALA A 135 -8.52 -14.68 1.28
N VAL A 136 -7.21 -14.68 1.00
CA VAL A 136 -6.20 -14.04 1.87
C VAL A 136 -6.49 -12.54 2.08
N GLY A 137 -7.03 -11.86 1.06
CA GLY A 137 -7.37 -10.44 1.13
C GLY A 137 -8.59 -10.14 2.00
N MET A 138 -9.48 -11.12 2.23
CA MET A 138 -10.76 -10.88 2.91
C MET A 138 -10.58 -10.39 4.35
N PRO A 139 -9.81 -11.08 5.22
CA PRO A 139 -9.54 -10.56 6.56
C PRO A 139 -8.85 -9.19 6.53
N VAL A 140 -8.05 -8.88 5.50
CA VAL A 140 -7.42 -7.56 5.34
C VAL A 140 -8.49 -6.49 5.12
N ILE A 141 -9.43 -6.71 4.20
CA ILE A 141 -10.52 -5.76 3.92
C ILE A 141 -11.31 -5.42 5.19
N TYR A 142 -11.66 -6.42 6.00
CA TYR A 142 -12.51 -6.24 7.19
C TYR A 142 -11.75 -5.80 8.45
N ALA A 143 -10.52 -6.26 8.67
CA ALA A 143 -9.77 -5.92 9.87
C ALA A 143 -9.10 -4.56 9.75
N PHE A 144 -8.66 -4.17 8.55
CA PHE A 144 -7.88 -2.95 8.35
C PHE A 144 -8.64 -1.69 8.78
N VAL A 145 -9.96 -1.65 8.61
CA VAL A 145 -10.77 -0.48 9.01
C VAL A 145 -10.71 -0.17 10.51
N ALA A 146 -10.22 -1.11 11.33
CA ALA A 146 -10.01 -0.89 12.76
C ALA A 146 -8.75 -0.08 13.08
N PHE A 147 -7.83 0.14 12.13
CA PHE A 147 -6.55 0.80 12.43
C PHE A 147 -6.71 2.18 13.09
N PRO A 148 -7.70 3.04 12.73
CA PRO A 148 -7.83 4.34 13.39
C PRO A 148 -8.19 4.18 14.88
N ALA A 149 -9.05 3.23 15.21
CA ALA A 149 -9.44 2.95 16.59
C ALA A 149 -8.27 2.38 17.41
N ILE A 150 -7.47 1.50 16.81
CA ILE A 150 -6.25 0.96 17.44
C ILE A 150 -5.21 2.08 17.61
N SER A 151 -5.06 2.97 16.63
CA SER A 151 -4.17 4.13 16.70
C SER A 151 -4.58 5.07 17.84
N VAL A 152 -5.88 5.34 18.01
CA VAL A 152 -6.40 6.07 19.17
C VAL A 152 -6.07 5.35 20.48
N GLY A 153 -6.16 4.02 20.48
CA GLY A 153 -5.80 3.16 21.60
C GLY A 153 -4.35 3.33 22.03
N TYR A 154 -3.42 3.27 21.07
CA TYR A 154 -1.99 3.48 21.29
C TYR A 154 -1.67 4.90 21.76
N GLN A 155 -2.29 5.90 21.14
CA GLN A 155 -1.92 7.30 21.37
C GLN A 155 -2.58 7.92 22.61
N PHE A 156 -3.88 7.72 22.81
CA PHE A 156 -4.65 8.50 23.78
C PHE A 156 -5.20 7.70 24.96
N SER A 157 -5.42 6.39 24.79
CA SER A 157 -5.75 5.36 25.79
C SER A 157 -6.64 4.26 25.20
N VAL A 158 -6.55 3.06 25.77
CA VAL A 158 -7.41 1.91 25.44
C VAL A 158 -8.90 2.26 25.50
N ARG A 159 -9.34 3.04 26.49
CA ARG A 159 -10.76 3.43 26.63
C ARG A 159 -11.26 4.24 25.43
N LYS A 160 -10.48 5.23 24.97
CA LYS A 160 -10.82 6.03 23.78
C LYS A 160 -10.76 5.16 22.51
N GLY A 161 -9.82 4.22 22.44
CA GLY A 161 -9.72 3.25 21.36
C GLY A 161 -10.97 2.37 21.25
N ILE A 162 -11.42 1.78 22.36
CA ILE A 162 -12.66 0.99 22.42
C ILE A 162 -13.87 1.81 21.99
N PHE A 163 -14.01 3.04 22.50
CA PHE A 163 -15.12 3.91 22.10
C PHE A 163 -15.10 4.20 20.60
N THR A 164 -13.92 4.49 20.04
CA THR A 164 -13.75 4.71 18.61
C THR A 164 -14.11 3.47 17.79
N LEU A 165 -13.68 2.28 18.25
CA LEU A 165 -14.01 1.02 17.59
C LEU A 165 -15.53 0.76 17.58
N LEU A 166 -16.21 0.99 18.71
CA LEU A 166 -17.66 0.86 18.79
C LEU A 166 -18.38 1.86 17.89
N ALA A 167 -17.89 3.10 17.80
CA ALA A 167 -18.45 4.09 16.89
C ALA A 167 -18.25 3.69 15.40
N SER A 168 -17.06 3.19 15.04
CA SER A 168 -16.78 2.65 13.70
C SER A 168 -17.69 1.47 13.36
N LEU A 169 -17.87 0.53 14.29
CA LEU A 169 -18.78 -0.61 14.13
C LEU A 169 -20.23 -0.17 13.99
N ALA A 170 -20.69 0.79 14.80
CA ALA A 170 -22.03 1.35 14.68
C ALA A 170 -22.24 2.02 13.31
N GLY A 171 -21.24 2.75 12.81
CA GLY A 171 -21.26 3.34 11.47
C GLY A 171 -21.34 2.28 10.37
N GLN A 172 -20.61 1.18 10.52
CA GLN A 172 -20.65 0.05 9.59
C GLN A 172 -22.05 -0.58 9.54
N ILE A 173 -22.60 -0.95 10.70
CA ILE A 173 -23.91 -1.59 10.84
C ILE A 173 -25.02 -0.68 10.31
N ALA A 174 -24.94 0.62 10.62
CA ALA A 174 -25.91 1.60 10.13
C ALA A 174 -25.92 1.64 8.60
N ILE A 175 -24.76 1.65 7.94
CA ILE A 175 -24.67 1.69 6.48
C ILE A 175 -25.09 0.36 5.85
N GLU A 176 -24.75 -0.77 6.45
CA GLU A 176 -25.27 -2.07 6.01
C GLU A 176 -26.80 -2.11 6.05
N ALA A 177 -27.43 -1.50 7.06
CA ALA A 177 -28.88 -1.45 7.18
C ALA A 177 -29.57 -0.49 6.18
N ILE A 178 -28.88 0.55 5.72
CA ILE A 178 -29.45 1.60 4.85
C ILE A 178 -29.09 1.35 3.36
N ASN A 179 -28.11 0.49 3.08
CA ASN A 179 -27.70 0.18 1.71
C ASN A 179 -28.77 -0.64 0.95
N PRO A 180 -28.98 -0.37 -0.36
CA PRO A 180 -28.36 0.69 -1.17
C PRO A 180 -29.00 2.07 -0.91
N VAL A 181 -28.18 3.12 -0.90
CA VAL A 181 -28.65 4.49 -0.70
C VAL A 181 -28.99 5.14 -2.04
N ILE A 182 -30.15 5.78 -2.14
CA ILE A 182 -30.51 6.56 -3.34
C ILE A 182 -29.93 7.96 -3.20
N ILE A 183 -28.87 8.25 -3.96
CA ILE A 183 -28.25 9.58 -4.02
C ILE A 183 -28.53 10.18 -5.40
N ALA A 184 -29.21 11.33 -5.45
CA ALA A 184 -29.54 12.03 -6.69
C ALA A 184 -30.25 11.15 -7.75
N GLY A 185 -31.14 10.26 -7.29
CA GLY A 185 -31.90 9.35 -8.16
C GLY A 185 -31.13 8.14 -8.70
N LYS A 186 -29.89 7.91 -8.23
CA LYS A 186 -29.10 6.71 -8.54
C LYS A 186 -28.89 5.87 -7.29
N GLU A 187 -29.01 4.56 -7.42
CA GLU A 187 -28.62 3.62 -6.36
C GLU A 187 -27.09 3.64 -6.22
N VAL A 188 -26.62 4.02 -5.03
CA VAL A 188 -25.22 4.02 -4.66
C VAL A 188 -25.05 3.10 -3.47
N SER A 189 -24.31 2.00 -3.67
CA SER A 189 -23.89 1.13 -2.58
C SER A 189 -22.66 1.74 -1.92
N LEU A 190 -22.80 2.20 -0.69
CA LEU A 190 -21.69 2.72 0.10
C LEU A 190 -20.94 1.54 0.72
N SER A 191 -19.60 1.57 0.71
CA SER A 191 -18.82 0.54 1.40
C SER A 191 -18.98 0.66 2.92
N PRO A 192 -19.51 -0.36 3.62
CA PRO A 192 -19.56 -0.37 5.08
C PRO A 192 -18.17 -0.18 5.69
N GLN A 193 -17.15 -0.81 5.09
CA GLN A 193 -15.74 -0.70 5.47
C GLN A 193 -15.23 0.74 5.33
N GLY A 194 -15.52 1.38 4.18
CA GLY A 194 -15.14 2.77 3.95
C GLY A 194 -15.74 3.73 4.99
N ILE A 195 -16.97 3.48 5.43
CA ILE A 195 -17.62 4.30 6.45
C ILE A 195 -17.06 4.02 7.85
N ALA A 196 -16.84 2.75 8.20
CA ALA A 196 -16.20 2.38 9.46
C ALA A 196 -14.82 3.07 9.60
N LEU A 197 -14.06 3.07 8.51
CA LEU A 197 -12.77 3.72 8.41
C LEU A 197 -12.90 5.25 8.53
N LEU A 198 -13.85 5.87 7.83
CA LEU A 198 -14.11 7.31 7.91
C LEU A 198 -14.47 7.75 9.32
N VAL A 199 -15.36 7.02 10.00
CA VAL A 199 -15.75 7.30 11.39
C VAL A 199 -14.53 7.19 12.30
N GLY A 200 -13.77 6.10 12.19
CA GLY A 200 -12.57 5.88 13.01
C GLY A 200 -11.54 6.99 12.82
N MET A 201 -11.30 7.38 11.56
CA MET A 201 -10.38 8.47 11.21
C MET A 201 -10.87 9.80 11.76
N THR A 202 -12.17 10.08 11.72
CA THR A 202 -12.75 11.29 12.30
C THR A 202 -12.45 11.39 13.79
N PHE A 203 -12.63 10.29 14.54
CA PHE A 203 -12.29 10.24 15.96
C PHE A 203 -10.80 10.45 16.21
N LEU A 204 -9.93 9.78 15.44
CA LEU A 204 -8.48 9.95 15.55
C LEU A 204 -8.07 11.40 15.33
N LEU A 205 -8.58 12.05 14.27
CA LEU A 205 -8.29 13.45 13.97
C LEU A 205 -8.85 14.39 15.03
N VAL A 206 -10.07 14.16 15.54
CA VAL A 206 -10.68 14.99 16.59
C VAL A 206 -9.92 14.88 17.91
N TYR A 207 -9.52 13.67 18.33
CA TYR A 207 -8.72 13.50 19.53
C TYR A 207 -7.33 14.14 19.37
N SER A 208 -6.69 13.93 18.22
CA SER A 208 -5.39 14.54 17.91
C SER A 208 -5.44 16.06 17.83
N ALA A 209 -6.52 16.65 17.31
CA ALA A 209 -6.68 18.11 17.26
C ALA A 209 -6.97 18.72 18.64
N ARG A 210 -7.54 17.95 19.57
CA ARG A 210 -7.83 18.40 20.94
C ARG A 210 -6.64 18.25 21.88
N ASP A 211 -5.72 17.34 21.57
CA ASP A 211 -4.53 17.12 22.37
C ASP A 211 -3.45 18.13 22.02
N LYS A 212 -3.24 19.09 22.94
CA LYS A 212 -2.22 20.14 22.83
C LYS A 212 -0.96 19.79 23.62
N SER A 213 -0.83 18.57 24.13
CA SER A 213 0.36 18.20 24.89
C SER A 213 1.56 18.07 23.94
N VAL A 214 2.66 18.71 24.34
CA VAL A 214 4.02 18.63 23.74
C VAL A 214 4.21 19.38 22.42
N GLY A 215 4.36 20.70 22.49
CA GLY A 215 5.00 21.49 21.43
C GLY A 215 6.53 21.47 21.59
N ILE A 216 7.24 20.60 20.87
CA ILE A 216 8.69 20.78 20.68
C ILE A 216 8.87 21.82 19.56
N ASN A 217 9.39 22.99 19.91
CA ASN A 217 9.95 23.94 18.95
C ASN A 217 11.21 23.31 18.34
N ILE A 218 11.06 22.58 17.24
CA ILE A 218 12.19 22.19 16.39
C ILE A 218 12.48 23.37 15.46
N GLU A 219 13.75 23.71 15.28
CA GLU A 219 14.24 24.85 14.49
C GLU A 219 13.54 24.96 13.12
N ASN A 220 12.74 26.02 12.95
CA ASN A 220 11.95 26.27 11.75
C ASN A 220 12.77 26.38 10.45
N SER A 221 14.08 26.66 10.56
CA SER A 221 14.98 26.89 9.42
C SER A 221 15.20 25.63 8.58
N VAL A 222 15.45 24.47 9.21
CA VAL A 222 15.73 23.21 8.50
C VAL A 222 14.51 22.73 7.72
N PHE A 223 13.30 22.90 8.29
CA PHE A 223 12.07 22.51 7.61
C PHE A 223 11.74 23.41 6.43
N GLU A 224 11.98 24.71 6.52
CA GLU A 224 11.76 25.62 5.40
C GLU A 224 12.69 25.31 4.22
N GLU A 225 13.97 25.00 4.49
CA GLU A 225 14.93 24.58 3.46
C GLU A 225 14.46 23.29 2.75
N ASN A 226 14.09 22.27 3.52
CA ASN A 226 13.59 21.01 2.99
C ASN A 226 12.30 21.16 2.19
N ILE A 227 11.35 21.99 2.66
CA ILE A 227 10.12 22.30 1.91
C ILE A 227 10.46 23.00 0.59
N ASN A 228 11.38 23.97 0.61
CA ASN A 228 11.79 24.69 -0.61
C ASN A 228 12.50 23.77 -1.60
N ARG A 229 13.30 22.83 -1.12
CA ARG A 229 13.89 21.77 -1.94
C ARG A 229 12.83 20.91 -2.61
N ILE A 230 11.80 20.47 -1.89
CA ILE A 230 10.70 19.67 -2.46
C ILE A 230 9.95 20.49 -3.52
N LYS A 231 9.61 21.74 -3.22
CA LYS A 231 8.96 22.66 -4.17
C LYS A 231 9.80 22.91 -5.42
N GLY A 232 11.12 23.05 -5.28
CA GLY A 232 12.06 23.20 -6.40
C GLY A 232 12.08 21.99 -7.32
N ASN A 233 11.77 20.81 -6.78
CA ASN A 233 11.67 19.56 -7.54
C ASN A 233 10.24 19.25 -8.04
N ALA A 234 9.28 20.16 -7.90
CA ALA A 234 7.89 19.94 -8.34
C ALA A 234 7.80 19.49 -9.80
N LYS A 235 8.61 20.06 -10.70
CA LYS A 235 8.67 19.66 -12.12
C LYS A 235 8.97 18.17 -12.35
N TYR A 236 9.61 17.51 -11.39
CA TYR A 236 9.87 16.06 -11.43
C TYR A 236 8.80 15.25 -10.69
N LEU A 237 8.05 15.86 -9.77
CA LEU A 237 7.00 15.16 -9.01
C LEU A 237 5.67 15.12 -9.79
N LEU A 238 5.32 16.21 -10.50
CA LEU A 238 4.07 16.30 -11.27
C LEU A 238 3.92 15.16 -12.30
N PRO A 239 4.94 14.82 -13.11
CA PRO A 239 4.83 13.72 -14.07
C PRO A 239 4.60 12.36 -13.41
N MET A 240 5.13 12.14 -12.20
CA MET A 240 4.88 10.90 -11.47
C MET A 240 3.41 10.78 -11.07
N GLY A 241 2.82 11.88 -10.56
CA GLY A 241 1.39 11.92 -10.25
C GLY A 241 0.50 11.65 -11.47
N ALA A 242 0.88 12.17 -12.64
CA ALA A 242 0.18 11.89 -13.89
C ALA A 242 0.27 10.40 -14.29
N LEU A 243 1.47 9.81 -14.26
CA LEU A 243 1.69 8.41 -14.62
C LEU A 243 0.91 7.45 -13.71
N LEU A 244 0.91 7.71 -12.40
CA LEU A 244 0.17 6.93 -11.42
C LEU A 244 -1.34 6.99 -11.68
N ALA A 245 -1.88 8.19 -11.91
CA ALA A 245 -3.30 8.35 -12.19
C ALA A 245 -3.72 7.71 -13.52
N VAL A 246 -2.86 7.73 -14.55
CA VAL A 246 -3.10 7.01 -15.82
C VAL A 246 -3.19 5.50 -15.60
N ALA A 247 -2.22 4.91 -14.89
CA ALA A 247 -2.25 3.48 -14.59
C ALA A 247 -3.46 3.09 -13.72
N ALA A 248 -3.85 3.96 -12.80
CA ALA A 248 -5.04 3.79 -11.97
C ALA A 248 -6.34 3.88 -12.79
N ASN A 249 -6.40 4.71 -13.83
CA ASN A 249 -7.57 4.83 -14.68
C ASN A 249 -7.89 3.55 -15.45
N TYR A 250 -6.85 2.80 -15.84
CA TYR A 250 -7.00 1.46 -16.43
C TYR A 250 -7.26 0.36 -15.38
N HIS A 251 -7.31 0.71 -14.09
CA HIS A 251 -7.41 -0.23 -12.96
C HIS A 251 -6.32 -1.30 -12.94
N TRP A 252 -5.16 -1.03 -13.55
CA TRP A 252 -4.03 -1.97 -13.56
C TRP A 252 -3.17 -1.87 -12.32
N ILE A 253 -3.22 -0.72 -11.63
CA ILE A 253 -2.51 -0.49 -10.39
C ILE A 253 -3.50 -0.17 -9.28
N ALA A 254 -3.26 -0.74 -8.11
CA ALA A 254 -3.95 -0.41 -6.88
C ALA A 254 -2.99 0.20 -5.87
N GLY A 255 -3.52 0.99 -4.96
CA GLY A 255 -2.79 1.55 -3.82
C GLY A 255 -2.48 0.49 -2.75
N GLU A 256 -2.91 0.74 -1.52
CA GLU A 256 -2.90 -0.23 -0.43
C GLU A 256 -3.66 -1.53 -0.76
N PRO A 257 -3.33 -2.65 -0.09
CA PRO A 257 -3.99 -3.97 -0.19
C PRO A 257 -5.49 -3.97 -0.39
N ILE A 258 -6.19 -3.15 0.39
CA ILE A 258 -7.65 -3.09 0.40
C ILE A 258 -8.16 -2.53 -0.93
N ALA A 259 -7.50 -1.50 -1.47
CA ALA A 259 -7.88 -0.95 -2.75
C ALA A 259 -7.68 -2.00 -3.86
N GLY A 260 -6.60 -2.79 -3.78
CA GLY A 260 -6.34 -3.91 -4.69
C GLY A 260 -7.43 -4.97 -4.65
N ALA A 261 -7.79 -5.42 -3.45
CA ALA A 261 -8.86 -6.40 -3.25
C ALA A 261 -10.23 -5.86 -3.74
N LEU A 262 -10.59 -4.61 -3.41
CA LEU A 262 -11.85 -4.00 -3.84
C LEU A 262 -11.92 -3.81 -5.37
N LEU A 263 -10.82 -3.43 -6.01
CA LEU A 263 -10.79 -3.33 -7.48
C LEU A 263 -10.89 -4.71 -8.13
N GLY A 264 -10.30 -5.76 -7.54
CA GLY A 264 -10.45 -7.14 -8.00
C GLY A 264 -11.91 -7.61 -7.99
N GLU A 265 -12.70 -7.14 -7.02
CA GLU A 265 -14.16 -7.39 -6.95
C GLU A 265 -14.98 -6.44 -7.86
N GLY A 266 -14.35 -5.54 -8.62
CA GLY A 266 -15.03 -4.54 -9.45
C GLY A 266 -15.64 -3.35 -8.67
N LYS A 267 -15.35 -3.22 -7.36
CA LYS A 267 -15.90 -2.17 -6.48
C LYS A 267 -15.07 -0.87 -6.56
N VAL A 268 -15.02 -0.26 -7.74
CA VAL A 268 -14.19 0.93 -8.03
C VAL A 268 -14.49 2.12 -7.11
N MET A 269 -15.76 2.43 -6.86
CA MET A 269 -16.14 3.54 -5.99
C MET A 269 -15.63 3.33 -4.56
N SER A 270 -15.74 2.12 -4.04
CA SER A 270 -15.25 1.76 -2.71
C SER A 270 -13.74 1.90 -2.62
N ALA A 271 -13.01 1.44 -3.65
CA ALA A 271 -11.55 1.59 -3.71
C ALA A 271 -11.12 3.07 -3.74
N ALA A 272 -11.86 3.93 -4.45
CA ALA A 272 -11.60 5.36 -4.47
C ALA A 272 -11.86 6.04 -3.12
N ILE A 273 -12.94 5.67 -2.43
CA ILE A 273 -13.22 6.16 -1.07
C ILE A 273 -12.09 5.75 -0.11
N VAL A 274 -11.66 4.49 -0.17
CA VAL A 274 -10.54 3.98 0.65
C VAL A 274 -9.27 4.79 0.39
N ALA A 275 -8.94 5.05 -0.88
CA ALA A 275 -7.76 5.85 -1.25
C ALA A 275 -7.81 7.28 -0.69
N ILE A 276 -8.98 7.94 -0.72
CA ILE A 276 -9.14 9.30 -0.16
C ILE A 276 -9.00 9.28 1.36
N VAL A 277 -9.63 8.32 2.04
CA VAL A 277 -9.57 8.23 3.50
C VAL A 277 -8.16 7.90 3.97
N GLN A 278 -7.45 7.04 3.26
CA GLN A 278 -6.03 6.74 3.52
C GLN A 278 -5.15 7.96 3.31
N ALA A 279 -5.38 8.76 2.27
CA ALA A 279 -4.62 10.00 2.08
C ALA A 279 -4.71 10.92 3.30
N LEU A 280 -5.90 11.06 3.88
CA LEU A 280 -6.09 11.85 5.11
C LEU A 280 -5.38 11.22 6.32
N ALA A 281 -5.35 9.90 6.40
CA ALA A 281 -4.69 9.17 7.49
C ALA A 281 -3.16 9.27 7.43
N PHE A 282 -2.59 9.15 6.24
CA PHE A 282 -1.15 9.13 6.04
C PHE A 282 -0.54 10.51 5.84
N MET A 283 -1.35 11.53 5.52
CA MET A 283 -0.87 12.90 5.32
C MET A 283 0.03 13.39 6.47
N PRO A 284 -0.30 13.26 7.77
CA PRO A 284 0.57 13.74 8.85
C PRO A 284 1.95 13.06 8.84
N LEU A 285 1.99 11.74 8.61
CA LEU A 285 3.22 10.97 8.53
C LEU A 285 4.07 11.40 7.32
N ILE A 286 3.45 11.47 6.14
CA ILE A 286 4.14 11.80 4.90
C ILE A 286 4.68 13.22 4.92
N VAL A 287 3.87 14.20 5.35
CA VAL A 287 4.29 15.59 5.44
C VAL A 287 5.42 15.74 6.44
N THR A 288 5.32 15.14 7.63
CA THR A 288 6.36 15.24 8.66
C THR A 288 7.67 14.61 8.20
N THR A 289 7.63 13.39 7.68
CA THR A 289 8.83 12.69 7.19
C THR A 289 9.45 13.40 5.99
N SER A 290 8.64 14.01 5.12
CA SER A 290 9.13 14.82 4.00
C SER A 290 9.75 16.14 4.46
N MET A 291 9.20 16.80 5.48
CA MET A 291 9.77 18.03 6.05
C MET A 291 11.11 17.76 6.76
N ILE A 292 11.22 16.63 7.46
CA ILE A 292 12.47 16.22 8.11
C ILE A 292 13.52 15.86 7.08
N SER A 293 13.14 15.17 6.00
CA SER A 293 14.09 14.62 5.05
C SER A 293 14.41 15.50 3.85
N GLY A 294 13.51 16.37 3.42
CA GLY A 294 13.61 17.05 2.12
C GLY A 294 13.39 16.12 0.92
N VAL A 295 12.90 14.90 1.15
CA VAL A 295 12.55 13.89 0.14
C VAL A 295 11.05 13.62 0.22
N TYR A 296 10.36 13.70 -0.92
CA TYR A 296 8.89 13.58 -0.94
C TYR A 296 8.39 12.14 -1.12
N GLY A 297 7.08 11.91 -0.96
CA GLY A 297 6.44 10.64 -1.28
C GLY A 297 6.24 10.49 -2.79
N THR A 298 6.69 9.38 -3.37
CA THR A 298 6.58 9.13 -4.82
C THR A 298 5.12 9.12 -5.32
N ASN A 299 4.16 8.73 -4.46
CA ASN A 299 2.72 8.73 -4.71
C ASN A 299 1.95 9.87 -4.00
N GLY A 300 2.64 10.90 -3.49
CA GLY A 300 2.00 12.01 -2.78
C GLY A 300 1.59 11.67 -1.35
N TRP A 301 0.46 12.19 -0.85
CA TRP A 301 -0.06 11.95 0.51
C TRP A 301 -0.67 10.56 0.77
N CYS A 302 -0.34 9.57 -0.07
CA CYS A 302 -0.89 8.22 -0.11
C CYS A 302 -2.18 8.12 -0.94
N ASP A 303 -2.07 7.45 -2.09
CA ASP A 303 -3.11 6.84 -2.93
C ASP A 303 -4.29 7.67 -3.44
N TRP A 304 -4.60 8.86 -2.94
CA TRP A 304 -5.69 9.67 -3.51
C TRP A 304 -5.44 10.12 -4.98
N LEU A 305 -4.18 10.13 -5.44
CA LEU A 305 -3.85 10.29 -6.86
C LEU A 305 -4.40 9.12 -7.68
N LEU A 306 -4.29 7.91 -7.12
CA LEU A 306 -4.89 6.70 -7.68
C LEU A 306 -6.41 6.74 -7.54
N GLY A 307 -6.93 7.19 -6.39
CA GLY A 307 -8.37 7.40 -6.16
C GLY A 307 -9.01 8.31 -7.22
N ALA A 308 -8.35 9.43 -7.55
CA ALA A 308 -8.77 10.31 -8.64
C ALA A 308 -8.64 9.63 -10.01
N GLY A 309 -7.58 8.83 -10.23
CA GLY A 309 -7.42 8.03 -11.43
C GLY A 309 -8.54 6.99 -11.63
N TYR A 310 -8.93 6.27 -10.57
CA TYR A 310 -10.01 5.28 -10.58
C TYR A 310 -11.34 5.87 -11.03
N LEU A 311 -11.62 7.12 -10.66
CA LEU A 311 -12.86 7.83 -10.95
C LEU A 311 -12.82 8.67 -12.24
N ALA A 312 -11.64 8.83 -12.84
CA ALA A 312 -11.49 9.65 -14.02
C ALA A 312 -12.20 9.01 -15.24
N PRO A 313 -12.82 9.82 -16.12
CA PRO A 313 -13.55 9.29 -17.28
C PRO A 313 -12.64 8.78 -18.41
N ASN A 314 -11.39 9.25 -18.46
CA ASN A 314 -10.40 8.80 -19.45
C ASN A 314 -8.96 9.06 -18.95
N PRO A 315 -7.95 8.42 -19.57
CA PRO A 315 -6.56 8.50 -19.13
C PRO A 315 -5.96 9.91 -19.19
N VAL A 316 -6.41 10.75 -20.14
CA VAL A 316 -5.91 12.13 -20.28
C VAL A 316 -6.38 13.00 -19.12
N VAL A 317 -7.66 12.89 -18.76
CA VAL A 317 -8.23 13.55 -17.58
C VAL A 317 -7.57 13.01 -16.31
N ALA A 318 -7.32 11.70 -16.23
CA ALA A 318 -6.60 11.11 -15.11
C ALA A 318 -5.18 11.69 -14.96
N ALA A 319 -4.42 11.79 -16.06
CA ALA A 319 -3.09 12.39 -16.08
C ALA A 319 -3.11 13.83 -15.57
N GLY A 320 -4.06 14.64 -16.07
CA GLY A 320 -4.26 16.02 -15.63
C GLY A 320 -4.61 16.12 -14.15
N ALA A 321 -5.56 15.31 -13.68
CA ALA A 321 -5.98 15.26 -12.29
C ALA A 321 -4.82 14.85 -11.37
N GLY A 322 -4.07 13.80 -11.71
CA GLY A 322 -2.92 13.33 -10.94
C GLY A 322 -1.80 14.39 -10.83
N ALA A 323 -1.47 15.06 -11.93
CA ALA A 323 -0.49 16.15 -11.91
C ALA A 323 -0.95 17.36 -11.09
N VAL A 324 -2.23 17.75 -11.23
CA VAL A 324 -2.80 18.88 -10.49
C VAL A 324 -2.84 18.58 -9.00
N LEU A 325 -3.33 17.40 -8.60
CA LEU A 325 -3.39 16.99 -7.20
C LEU A 325 -1.99 16.96 -6.58
N MET A 326 -1.01 16.34 -7.23
CA MET A 326 0.39 16.36 -6.80
C MET A 326 0.92 17.80 -6.65
N GLY A 327 0.62 18.69 -7.60
CA GLY A 327 1.00 20.10 -7.52
C GLY A 327 0.35 20.84 -6.34
N VAL A 328 -0.92 20.54 -6.05
CA VAL A 328 -1.65 21.10 -4.90
C VAL A 328 -1.02 20.63 -3.59
N GLU A 329 -0.63 19.37 -3.48
CA GLU A 329 0.07 18.86 -2.29
C GLU A 329 1.37 19.64 -2.04
N ILE A 330 2.24 19.70 -3.05
CA ILE A 330 3.56 20.31 -2.93
C ILE A 330 3.44 21.79 -2.55
N LYS A 331 2.46 22.49 -3.11
CA LYS A 331 2.20 23.91 -2.80
C LYS A 331 1.67 24.08 -1.37
N SER A 332 0.84 23.15 -0.90
CA SER A 332 0.22 23.20 0.43
C SER A 332 1.11 22.68 1.56
N LEU A 333 2.25 22.02 1.27
CA LEU A 333 3.20 21.51 2.27
C LEU A 333 3.56 22.51 3.37
N SER A 334 3.83 23.77 3.02
CA SER A 334 4.18 24.80 4.02
C SER A 334 3.01 25.13 4.95
N HIS A 335 1.78 25.14 4.42
CA HIS A 335 0.58 25.44 5.20
C HIS A 335 0.24 24.27 6.13
N ILE A 336 0.31 23.04 5.61
CA ILE A 336 0.03 21.82 6.39
C ILE A 336 1.11 21.60 7.44
N GLY A 337 2.39 21.80 7.10
CA GLY A 337 3.48 21.76 8.07
C GLY A 337 3.24 22.70 9.25
N LYS A 338 2.90 23.97 8.98
CA LYS A 338 2.52 24.94 10.02
C LYS A 338 1.31 24.50 10.84
N ALA A 339 0.32 23.88 10.20
CA ALA A 339 -0.85 23.32 10.89
C ALA A 339 -0.46 22.15 11.80
N LEU A 340 0.37 21.21 11.35
CA LEU A 340 0.85 20.07 12.14
C LEU A 340 1.69 20.52 13.33
N HIS A 341 2.46 21.61 13.22
CA HIS A 341 3.13 22.22 14.38
C HIS A 341 2.17 22.73 15.44
N ARG A 342 1.00 23.25 15.03
CA ARG A 342 -0.05 23.70 15.96
C ARG A 342 -0.77 22.54 16.64
N PHE A 343 -0.70 21.34 16.06
CA PHE A 343 -1.35 20.12 16.55
C PHE A 343 -0.34 18.96 16.62
N PRO A 344 0.58 18.96 17.61
CA PRO A 344 1.65 17.97 17.70
C PRO A 344 1.15 16.52 17.77
N ALA A 345 0.00 16.28 18.40
CA ALA A 345 -0.59 14.96 18.44
C ALA A 345 -1.01 14.44 17.04
N LEU A 346 -1.35 15.31 16.07
CA LEU A 346 -1.57 14.85 14.69
C LEU A 346 -0.28 14.31 14.07
N LYS A 347 0.88 14.90 14.39
CA LYS A 347 2.18 14.39 13.95
C LYS A 347 2.48 13.02 14.56
N GLU A 348 2.30 12.87 15.87
CA GLU A 348 2.52 11.58 16.56
C GLU A 348 1.54 10.48 16.13
N SER A 349 0.33 10.86 15.68
CA SER A 349 -0.64 9.90 15.19
C SER A 349 -0.11 9.11 13.99
N GLY A 350 0.78 9.69 13.17
CA GLY A 350 1.38 9.00 12.03
C GLY A 350 2.16 7.74 12.41
N ASP A 351 2.94 7.77 13.48
CA ASP A 351 3.69 6.60 13.96
C ASP A 351 2.79 5.54 14.57
N ASN A 352 1.74 5.98 15.28
CA ASN A 352 0.73 5.07 15.84
C ASN A 352 -0.12 4.41 14.75
N ILE A 353 -0.44 5.13 13.66
CA ILE A 353 -1.09 4.58 12.46
C ILE A 353 -0.24 3.48 11.85
N ARG A 354 1.05 3.73 11.62
CA ARG A 354 1.97 2.72 11.08
C ARG A 354 2.05 1.46 11.96
N THR A 355 2.09 1.65 13.27
CA THR A 355 2.12 0.55 14.25
C THR A 355 0.83 -0.25 14.22
N ALA A 356 -0.32 0.42 14.26
CA ALA A 356 -1.64 -0.20 14.18
C ALA A 356 -1.83 -0.99 12.88
N MET A 357 -1.41 -0.41 11.75
CA MET A 357 -1.51 -1.06 10.44
C MET A 357 -0.67 -2.31 10.34
N THR A 358 0.61 -2.25 10.75
CA THR A 358 1.48 -3.44 10.77
C THR A 358 0.86 -4.54 11.63
N GLY A 359 0.39 -4.20 12.84
CA GLY A 359 -0.22 -5.16 13.75
C GLY A 359 -1.50 -5.80 13.17
N ILE A 360 -2.35 -5.02 12.53
CA ILE A 360 -3.56 -5.55 11.87
C ILE A 360 -3.19 -6.44 10.69
N LEU A 361 -2.26 -6.01 9.82
CA LEU A 361 -1.86 -6.79 8.66
C LEU A 361 -1.21 -8.12 9.07
N GLU A 362 -0.39 -8.15 10.12
CA GLU A 362 0.18 -9.39 10.65
C GLU A 362 -0.89 -10.42 11.02
N ILE A 363 -1.94 -9.99 11.73
CA ILE A 363 -3.03 -10.90 12.14
C ILE A 363 -3.94 -11.23 10.97
N ALA A 364 -4.33 -10.25 10.15
CA ALA A 364 -5.24 -10.42 9.05
C ALA A 364 -4.67 -11.37 7.98
N LEU A 365 -3.39 -11.20 7.61
CA LEU A 365 -2.72 -12.06 6.64
C LEU A 365 -2.45 -13.46 7.20
N LEU A 366 -2.24 -13.60 8.52
CA LEU A 366 -2.17 -14.91 9.18
C LEU A 366 -3.49 -15.67 9.05
N VAL A 367 -4.60 -15.04 9.45
CA VAL A 367 -5.93 -15.64 9.35
C VAL A 367 -6.30 -15.91 7.89
N GLY A 368 -6.03 -14.96 6.99
CA GLY A 368 -6.30 -15.10 5.57
C GLY A 368 -5.51 -16.24 4.92
N GLY A 369 -4.21 -16.34 5.22
CA GLY A 369 -3.35 -17.41 4.72
C GLY A 369 -3.76 -18.79 5.24
N ILE A 370 -4.18 -18.90 6.51
CA ILE A 370 -4.69 -20.15 7.08
C ILE A 370 -6.00 -20.57 6.39
N ASN A 371 -6.95 -19.66 6.23
CA ASN A 371 -8.22 -19.95 5.57
C ASN A 371 -8.02 -20.34 4.11
N ALA A 372 -7.22 -19.55 3.37
CA ALA A 372 -6.88 -19.85 1.99
C ALA A 372 -6.25 -21.24 1.86
N ALA A 373 -5.28 -21.59 2.70
CA ALA A 373 -4.67 -22.91 2.65
C ALA A 373 -5.65 -24.04 2.96
N ASN A 374 -6.58 -23.82 3.89
CA ASN A 374 -7.62 -24.80 4.19
C ASN A 374 -8.59 -25.00 3.02
N ASP A 375 -8.91 -23.93 2.28
CA ASP A 375 -9.75 -24.01 1.08
C ASP A 375 -9.03 -24.74 -0.07
N ILE A 376 -7.70 -24.67 -0.12
CA ILE A 376 -6.87 -25.41 -1.10
C ILE A 376 -6.83 -26.90 -0.77
N TRP A 377 -6.55 -27.23 0.49
CA TRP A 377 -6.44 -28.60 0.96
C TRP A 377 -6.95 -28.68 2.40
N GLU A 378 -8.18 -29.16 2.55
CA GLU A 378 -8.88 -29.18 3.84
C GLU A 378 -8.06 -29.93 4.91
N GLY A 379 -7.90 -29.28 6.07
CA GLY A 379 -7.13 -29.79 7.22
C GLY A 379 -5.61 -29.76 7.04
N VAL A 380 -5.11 -30.30 5.93
CA VAL A 380 -3.66 -30.38 5.63
C VAL A 380 -3.09 -28.97 5.43
N GLY A 381 -3.78 -28.11 4.69
CA GLY A 381 -3.32 -26.76 4.43
C GLY A 381 -3.20 -25.92 5.70
N MET A 382 -4.18 -26.01 6.60
CA MET A 382 -4.13 -25.34 7.91
C MET A 382 -2.95 -25.85 8.73
N PHE A 383 -2.77 -27.18 8.82
CA PHE A 383 -1.63 -27.78 9.51
C PHE A 383 -0.30 -27.26 8.95
N THR A 384 -0.13 -27.26 7.62
CA THR A 384 1.09 -26.82 6.97
C THR A 384 1.38 -25.35 7.22
N VAL A 385 0.41 -24.45 7.05
CA VAL A 385 0.63 -23.00 7.25
C VAL A 385 1.00 -22.69 8.70
N VAL A 386 0.28 -23.26 9.68
CA VAL A 386 0.57 -23.04 11.10
C VAL A 386 1.95 -23.59 11.46
N ALA A 387 2.30 -24.79 11.00
CA ALA A 387 3.62 -25.38 11.24
C ALA A 387 4.74 -24.52 10.63
N LEU A 388 4.61 -24.11 9.37
CA LEU A 388 5.58 -23.25 8.70
C LEU A 388 5.71 -21.89 9.38
N TYR A 389 4.60 -21.30 9.85
CA TYR A 389 4.61 -20.04 10.57
C TYR A 389 5.41 -20.12 11.88
N ILE A 390 5.19 -21.17 12.68
CA ILE A 390 5.93 -21.37 13.94
C ILE A 390 7.39 -21.72 13.67
N LEU A 391 7.70 -22.54 12.66
CA LEU A 391 9.07 -22.83 12.25
C LEU A 391 9.81 -21.56 11.79
N ASN A 392 9.12 -20.66 11.10
CA ASN A 392 9.67 -19.36 10.72
C ASN A 392 10.00 -18.49 11.95
N GLU A 393 9.17 -18.49 13.00
CA GLU A 393 9.49 -17.82 14.26
C GLU A 393 10.74 -18.42 14.94
N ILE A 394 10.83 -19.75 14.99
CA ILE A 394 11.98 -20.47 15.58
C ILE A 394 13.27 -20.18 14.79
N ALA A 395 13.18 -20.09 13.46
CA ALA A 395 14.32 -19.81 12.58
C ALA A 395 14.80 -18.34 12.61
N GLY A 396 14.24 -17.50 13.49
CA GLY A 396 14.61 -16.08 13.59
C GLY A 396 13.95 -15.20 12.53
N ARG A 397 12.79 -15.62 12.00
CA ARG A 397 11.98 -14.90 11.00
C ARG A 397 12.73 -14.61 9.69
N PRO A 398 13.24 -15.65 9.00
CA PRO A 398 13.80 -15.47 7.67
C PRO A 398 12.77 -14.90 6.68
N VAL A 399 11.49 -15.24 6.88
CA VAL A 399 10.35 -14.62 6.21
C VAL A 399 9.67 -13.66 7.18
N MET A 400 9.35 -12.46 6.72
CA MET A 400 8.63 -11.49 7.54
C MET A 400 7.25 -12.02 7.95
N LYS A 401 6.80 -11.73 9.17
CA LYS A 401 5.55 -12.26 9.75
C LYS A 401 4.33 -12.08 8.85
N MET A 402 4.18 -10.88 8.30
CA MET A 402 3.10 -10.53 7.37
C MET A 402 3.08 -11.41 6.11
N ALA A 403 4.23 -11.96 5.71
CA ALA A 403 4.38 -12.79 4.51
C ALA A 403 4.33 -14.30 4.76
N ALA A 404 4.59 -14.74 5.99
CA ALA A 404 4.77 -16.15 6.29
C ALA A 404 3.52 -16.98 5.95
N ALA A 405 2.32 -16.50 6.30
CA ALA A 405 1.09 -17.25 6.04
C ALA A 405 0.62 -17.21 4.58
N PRO A 406 0.58 -16.05 3.87
CA PRO A 406 0.27 -16.04 2.45
C PRO A 406 1.23 -16.88 1.60
N LEU A 407 2.54 -16.82 1.89
CA LEU A 407 3.51 -17.69 1.22
C LEU A 407 3.30 -19.16 1.58
N GLY A 408 2.94 -19.46 2.83
CA GLY A 408 2.55 -20.80 3.25
C GLY A 408 1.37 -21.35 2.44
N ALA A 409 0.36 -20.53 2.17
CA ALA A 409 -0.78 -20.92 1.33
C ALA A 409 -0.36 -21.24 -0.11
N ILE A 410 0.58 -20.48 -0.68
CA ILE A 410 1.16 -20.78 -2.00
C ILE A 410 1.91 -22.12 -1.97
N VAL A 411 2.69 -22.39 -0.91
CA VAL A 411 3.37 -23.69 -0.73
C VAL A 411 2.35 -24.83 -0.67
N VAL A 412 1.22 -24.65 0.02
CA VAL A 412 0.13 -25.63 0.04
C VAL A 412 -0.49 -25.81 -1.35
N GLY A 413 -0.71 -24.73 -2.11
CA GLY A 413 -1.16 -24.80 -3.50
C GLY A 413 -0.24 -25.61 -4.41
N ILE A 414 1.07 -25.41 -4.28
CA ILE A 414 2.08 -26.20 -5.01
C ILE A 414 2.02 -27.67 -4.57
N ALA A 415 1.99 -27.93 -3.27
CA ALA A 415 1.94 -29.30 -2.73
C ALA A 415 0.66 -30.05 -3.14
N ALA A 416 -0.50 -29.38 -3.10
CA ALA A 416 -1.78 -29.93 -3.54
C ALA A 416 -1.74 -30.29 -5.03
N ASN A 417 -1.12 -29.47 -5.87
CA ASN A 417 -0.95 -29.78 -7.29
C ASN A 417 -0.04 -30.98 -7.54
N ILE A 418 1.07 -31.09 -6.81
CA ILE A 418 1.94 -32.28 -6.88
C ILE A 418 1.16 -33.52 -6.44
N ALA A 419 0.39 -33.44 -5.35
CA ALA A 419 -0.42 -34.53 -4.84
C ALA A 419 -1.54 -34.94 -5.82
N ALA A 420 -2.17 -33.97 -6.51
CA ALA A 420 -3.14 -34.23 -7.56
C ALA A 420 -2.52 -34.97 -8.76
N ILE A 421 -1.33 -34.57 -9.20
CA ILE A 421 -0.59 -35.26 -10.28
C ILE A 421 -0.24 -36.71 -9.88
N LEU A 422 0.06 -36.95 -8.60
CA LEU A 422 0.34 -38.27 -8.06
C LEU A 422 -0.93 -39.11 -7.75
N GLY A 423 -2.13 -38.55 -7.99
CA GLY A 423 -3.41 -39.22 -7.74
C GLY A 423 -3.79 -39.33 -6.25
N LEU A 424 -3.14 -38.57 -5.37
CA LEU A 424 -3.38 -38.57 -3.91
C LEU A 424 -4.53 -37.64 -3.50
N ILE A 425 -4.93 -36.71 -4.37
CA ILE A 425 -6.08 -35.82 -4.20
C ILE A 425 -7.04 -36.05 -5.38
N GLN A 426 -8.32 -36.27 -5.09
CA GLN A 426 -9.35 -36.12 -6.11
C GLN A 426 -9.56 -34.63 -6.36
N VAL A 427 -9.13 -34.18 -7.54
CA VAL A 427 -9.45 -32.85 -8.02
C VAL A 427 -10.98 -32.79 -8.17
N ALA A 428 -11.64 -31.94 -7.39
CA ALA A 428 -13.05 -31.65 -7.63
C ALA A 428 -13.15 -31.00 -9.02
N SER A 429 -13.81 -31.71 -9.94
CA SER A 429 -14.06 -31.28 -11.32
C SER A 429 -14.95 -30.05 -11.40
#